data_AF-A0AAJ2JD59-F1
#
_entry.id   AF-A0AAJ2JD59-F1
#
_cell.length_a   1.000
_cell.length_b   1.000
_cell.length_c   1.000
_cell.angle_alpha   90.00
_cell.angle_beta   90.00
_cell.angle_gamma   90.00
#
_symmetry.space_group_name_H-M   'P 1'
#
loop_
_entity.id
_entity.type
_entity.pdbx_description
1 polymer ?
#
loop_
_entity_poly.entity_id
_entity_poly.type
_entity_poly.pdbx_seq_one_letter_code
_entity_poly.pdbx_strand_id
1 'polypeptide(L)'
;MQLNVRDLGRYAASLGAPKSDCGVDLSVGCFFDGTRNHGLASKRRGDMSESNVSRLFDVFDVDKSSMENGRKTKFSSYIQGVGTEALGEIGDTGTGWHARAGAAAGWGGEGRVNWMLLKVQDHLLDHFAGGTVTKAMGFDSTVPIARKMSADLRLHLQDVERLAQAARMSLSNYLAVNQGQEEIDLRNSLSGGFWNMVGALQRVRGTHLARADHASRRAVLQERRAFLAKKVAPFQKQNPRVDRIRVSVFGFSRGATEARVFCNWLGDACDPGPGPLRLCGIPVQIDFVGLFDTVASVGAAQSFFESMFDGHGGWASAEDLRVPADVRRCVHMVAAHEVRGSFPVDLVDGANCEQIIYPNLRRRRGGV
;
A
#
# COMPACT_ATOMS: atom_id res chain seq x y z
N MET A 1 -25.04 -7.37 6.88
CA MET A 1 -23.64 -7.48 6.43
C MET A 1 -22.95 -8.49 7.35
N GLN A 2 -22.54 -9.66 6.86
CA GLN A 2 -21.83 -10.65 7.66
C GLN A 2 -20.33 -10.31 7.64
N LEU A 3 -19.75 -10.04 8.81
CA LEU A 3 -18.31 -9.92 9.00
C LEU A 3 -17.64 -11.26 8.66
N ASN A 4 -16.49 -11.23 7.98
CA ASN A 4 -15.68 -12.42 7.74
C ASN A 4 -15.22 -13.01 9.11
N VAL A 5 -15.09 -14.34 9.20
CA VAL A 5 -14.58 -15.07 10.38
C VAL A 5 -13.26 -14.49 10.91
N ARG A 6 -12.38 -14.01 10.01
CA ARG A 6 -11.14 -13.32 10.37
C ARG A 6 -11.40 -12.00 11.11
N ASP A 7 -12.34 -11.19 10.60
CA ASP A 7 -12.65 -9.87 11.14
C ASP A 7 -13.39 -9.95 12.48
N LEU A 8 -14.26 -10.94 12.63
CA LEU A 8 -14.96 -11.24 13.89
C LEU A 8 -13.98 -11.55 15.03
N GLY A 9 -12.93 -12.33 14.75
CA GLY A 9 -11.90 -12.67 15.72
C GLY A 9 -11.03 -11.48 16.14
N ARG A 10 -10.77 -10.53 15.23
CA ARG A 10 -9.96 -9.34 15.54
C ARG A 10 -10.76 -8.28 16.31
N TYR A 11 -12.03 -8.06 15.96
CA TYR A 11 -12.88 -7.03 16.58
C TYR A 11 -13.15 -7.28 18.08
N ALA A 12 -13.50 -8.53 18.43
CA ALA A 12 -13.87 -8.90 19.81
C ALA A 12 -12.75 -8.69 20.85
N ALA A 13 -11.50 -8.59 20.40
CA ALA A 13 -10.33 -8.45 21.26
C ALA A 13 -9.68 -7.05 21.27
N SER A 14 -10.20 -6.10 20.48
CA SER A 14 -9.74 -4.70 20.48
C SER A 14 -10.18 -3.90 21.72
N LEU A 15 -11.04 -4.50 22.55
CA LEU A 15 -11.51 -3.96 23.84
C LEU A 15 -10.40 -4.06 24.90
N GLY A 16 -9.46 -3.11 24.84
CA GLY A 16 -8.72 -2.56 25.98
C GLY A 16 -8.05 -3.52 26.95
N ALA A 17 -6.86 -4.05 26.61
CA ALA A 17 -5.95 -4.59 27.62
C ALA A 17 -5.45 -3.45 28.55
N PRO A 18 -5.38 -3.66 29.88
CA PRO A 18 -4.92 -2.65 30.82
C PRO A 18 -3.44 -2.31 30.60
N LYS A 19 -3.12 -1.02 30.68
CA LYS A 19 -1.75 -0.49 30.61
C LYS A 19 -1.02 -0.88 31.90
N SER A 20 0.19 -1.42 31.81
CA SER A 20 0.98 -1.75 32.99
C SER A 20 1.68 -0.50 33.53
N ASP A 21 1.92 -0.44 34.85
CA ASP A 21 2.51 0.73 35.52
C ASP A 21 3.93 1.10 35.02
N CYS A 22 4.60 0.22 34.27
CA CYS A 22 5.94 0.43 33.71
C CYS A 22 6.07 0.11 32.20
N GLY A 23 4.94 -0.14 31.53
CA GLY A 23 4.90 -0.51 30.12
C GLY A 23 4.85 0.69 29.18
N VAL A 24 5.46 0.52 28.01
CA VAL A 24 5.54 1.54 26.96
C VAL A 24 4.80 1.09 25.71
N ASP A 25 4.22 2.04 24.98
CA ASP A 25 3.58 1.78 23.69
C ASP A 25 4.55 2.16 22.56
N LEU A 26 4.70 1.28 21.58
CA LEU A 26 5.40 1.63 20.33
C LEU A 26 4.41 2.25 19.36
N SER A 27 4.72 3.45 18.84
CA SER A 27 3.91 4.12 17.83
C SER A 27 4.59 4.01 16.46
N VAL A 28 3.88 3.50 15.46
CA VAL A 28 4.39 3.30 14.09
C VAL A 28 3.50 4.03 13.10
N GLY A 29 4.06 5.01 12.39
CA GLY A 29 3.40 5.71 11.30
C GLY A 29 3.78 5.14 9.93
N CYS A 30 2.79 4.76 9.14
CA CYS A 30 2.95 4.23 7.79
C CYS A 30 2.33 5.21 6.77
N PHE A 31 3.14 5.75 5.87
CA PHE A 31 2.73 6.81 4.94
C PHE A 31 2.92 6.37 3.49
N PHE A 32 1.82 6.35 2.72
CA PHE A 32 1.78 5.94 1.32
C PHE A 32 1.39 7.13 0.44
N ASP A 33 2.35 7.66 -0.33
CA ASP A 33 2.06 8.82 -1.18
C ASP A 33 1.30 8.45 -2.47
N GLY A 34 0.63 9.44 -3.05
CA GLY A 34 -0.15 9.28 -4.27
C GLY A 34 0.69 9.20 -5.54
N THR A 35 0.06 8.77 -6.62
CA THR A 35 0.68 8.60 -7.93
C THR A 35 1.50 9.81 -8.35
N ARG A 36 2.75 9.58 -8.77
CA ARG A 36 3.72 10.61 -9.18
C ARG A 36 4.13 11.61 -8.08
N ASN A 37 3.75 11.40 -6.82
CA ASN A 37 4.23 12.21 -5.72
C ASN A 37 5.49 11.60 -5.11
N HIS A 38 6.46 12.48 -4.81
CA HIS A 38 7.68 12.11 -4.11
C HIS A 38 8.12 13.27 -3.22
N GLY A 39 8.09 13.07 -1.90
CA GLY A 39 8.33 14.11 -0.90
C GLY A 39 9.72 14.75 -1.02
N LEU A 40 10.79 13.94 -0.98
CA LEU A 40 12.17 14.46 -1.14
C LEU A 40 12.40 15.18 -2.47
N ALA A 41 11.87 14.65 -3.58
CA ALA A 41 12.02 15.30 -4.88
C ALA A 41 11.31 16.67 -4.90
N SER A 42 10.16 16.78 -4.24
CA SER A 42 9.40 18.04 -4.11
C SER A 42 10.15 19.06 -3.27
N LYS A 43 10.68 18.64 -2.11
CA LYS A 43 11.55 19.49 -1.27
C LYS A 43 12.79 19.98 -2.00
N ARG A 44 13.45 19.11 -2.78
CA ARG A 44 14.61 19.48 -3.59
C ARG A 44 14.29 20.50 -4.68
N ARG A 45 13.07 20.47 -5.24
CA ARG A 45 12.60 21.47 -6.21
C ARG A 45 12.23 22.80 -5.54
N GLY A 46 11.85 22.78 -4.25
CA GLY A 46 11.44 23.98 -3.52
C GLY A 46 10.14 24.60 -4.04
N ASP A 47 9.32 23.83 -4.75
CA ASP A 47 8.11 24.31 -5.43
C ASP A 47 6.84 24.15 -4.57
N MET A 48 7.00 23.80 -3.28
CA MET A 48 5.93 23.54 -2.31
C MET A 48 4.89 22.51 -2.79
N SER A 49 5.31 21.60 -3.68
CA SER A 49 4.44 20.59 -4.29
C SER A 49 4.22 19.34 -3.43
N GLU A 50 4.69 19.33 -2.18
CA GLU A 50 4.53 18.19 -1.27
C GLU A 50 3.05 17.83 -1.10
N SER A 51 2.78 16.53 -1.13
CA SER A 51 1.45 16.02 -0.81
C SER A 51 1.13 16.20 0.67
N ASN A 52 -0.15 16.15 1.02
CA ASN A 52 -0.56 16.08 2.42
C ASN A 52 0.08 14.90 3.15
N VAL A 53 0.29 13.76 2.50
CA VAL A 53 0.95 12.59 3.11
C VAL A 53 2.40 12.90 3.45
N SER A 54 3.14 13.55 2.54
CA SER A 54 4.51 14.00 2.82
C SER A 54 4.55 15.06 3.93
N ARG A 55 3.62 16.02 3.93
CA ARG A 55 3.53 17.03 4.99
C ARG A 55 3.18 16.41 6.35
N LEU A 56 2.25 15.46 6.36
CA LEU A 56 1.88 14.69 7.56
C LEU A 56 3.04 13.87 8.09
N PHE A 57 3.81 13.23 7.21
CA PHE A 57 5.02 12.50 7.60
C PHE A 57 6.04 13.39 8.30
N ASP A 58 6.22 14.63 7.83
CA ASP A 58 7.13 15.59 8.44
C ASP A 58 6.67 16.02 9.85
N VAL A 59 5.37 16.18 10.07
CA VAL A 59 4.81 16.61 11.37
C VAL A 59 4.46 15.46 12.31
N PHE A 60 4.35 14.23 11.82
CA PHE A 60 4.16 13.03 12.64
C PHE A 60 5.29 12.86 13.67
N ASP A 61 6.36 13.64 13.49
CA ASP A 61 7.67 13.42 14.07
C ASP A 61 8.39 14.72 14.44
N VAL A 62 7.71 15.65 15.12
CA VAL A 62 8.42 16.80 15.73
C VAL A 62 9.26 16.37 16.96
N ASP A 63 9.17 15.11 17.42
CA ASP A 63 9.80 14.66 18.67
C ASP A 63 10.45 13.27 18.57
N LYS A 64 11.26 13.08 17.52
CA LYS A 64 12.14 11.91 17.26
C LYS A 64 13.17 11.64 18.39
N SER A 65 13.26 12.57 19.35
CA SER A 65 14.04 12.57 20.59
C SER A 65 13.34 11.91 21.77
N SER A 66 12.05 11.54 21.65
CA SER A 66 11.32 10.84 22.71
C SER A 66 11.83 9.39 22.86
N MET A 67 12.99 9.28 23.49
CA MET A 67 13.60 8.04 23.95
C MET A 67 13.12 7.76 25.36
N GLU A 68 12.33 6.71 25.54
CA GLU A 68 12.03 6.21 26.87
C GLU A 68 13.12 5.20 27.26
N ASN A 69 13.83 5.48 28.35
CA ASN A 69 14.96 4.67 28.82
C ASN A 69 16.04 4.40 27.73
N GLY A 70 16.29 5.39 26.87
CA GLY A 70 17.30 5.31 25.81
C GLY A 70 16.90 4.49 24.58
N ARG A 71 15.65 4.00 24.50
CA ARG A 71 15.11 3.27 23.35
C ARG A 71 14.09 4.13 22.59
N LYS A 72 14.09 4.06 21.27
CA LYS A 72 13.09 4.74 20.42
C LYS A 72 11.73 4.08 20.59
N THR A 73 10.69 4.83 20.91
CA THR A 73 9.31 4.30 21.00
C THR A 73 8.43 4.75 19.84
N LYS A 74 8.85 5.74 19.07
CA LYS A 74 8.13 6.25 17.89
C LYS A 74 8.92 5.98 16.62
N PHE A 75 8.23 5.47 15.62
CA PHE A 75 8.77 5.13 14.31
C PHE A 75 7.86 5.66 13.23
N SER A 76 8.44 6.03 12.09
CA SER A 76 7.69 6.40 10.91
C SER A 76 8.38 5.87 9.66
N SER A 77 7.60 5.58 8.63
CA SER A 77 8.09 5.14 7.33
C SER A 77 7.22 5.73 6.24
N TYR A 78 7.87 6.33 5.26
CA TYR A 78 7.24 6.98 4.11
C TYR A 78 7.69 6.24 2.86
N ILE A 79 6.71 5.90 2.02
CA ILE A 79 6.95 5.34 0.70
C ILE A 79 6.30 6.24 -0.36
N GLN A 80 7.07 6.49 -1.41
CA GLN A 80 6.78 7.44 -2.46
C GLN A 80 5.86 6.77 -3.47
N GLY A 81 5.00 7.54 -4.12
CA GLY A 81 3.90 6.96 -4.87
C GLY A 81 4.34 6.19 -6.11
N VAL A 82 3.44 5.37 -6.65
CA VAL A 82 3.70 4.66 -7.91
C VAL A 82 4.00 5.62 -9.06
N GLY A 83 4.91 5.18 -9.93
CA GLY A 83 5.40 5.98 -11.06
C GLY A 83 6.49 6.98 -10.69
N THR A 84 6.99 6.97 -9.45
CA THR A 84 8.22 7.69 -9.04
C THR A 84 9.30 6.71 -8.60
N GLU A 85 10.51 7.22 -8.44
CA GLU A 85 11.65 6.45 -7.95
C GLU A 85 11.42 5.93 -6.53
N ALA A 86 11.76 4.67 -6.29
CA ALA A 86 11.83 4.00 -4.99
C ALA A 86 12.96 2.94 -5.02
N LEU A 87 14.15 3.39 -5.44
CA LEU A 87 15.29 2.54 -5.76
C LEU A 87 15.84 1.82 -4.52
N GLY A 88 15.91 2.51 -3.39
CA GLY A 88 16.44 1.95 -2.13
C GLY A 88 15.47 0.99 -1.44
N GLU A 89 14.18 1.20 -1.66
CA GLU A 89 13.10 0.47 -0.99
C GLU A 89 12.77 -0.82 -1.73
N ILE A 90 12.46 -0.71 -3.02
CA ILE A 90 11.93 -1.81 -3.85
C ILE A 90 12.66 -1.99 -5.18
N GLY A 91 13.60 -1.11 -5.51
CA GLY A 91 14.37 -1.16 -6.75
C GLY A 91 13.63 -0.59 -7.96
N ASP A 92 12.60 0.23 -7.71
CA ASP A 92 11.85 0.93 -8.75
C ASP A 92 12.63 2.17 -9.18
N THR A 93 13.02 2.22 -10.46
CA THR A 93 13.77 3.35 -11.00
C THR A 93 12.92 4.59 -11.19
N GLY A 94 11.59 4.47 -11.24
CA GLY A 94 10.69 5.60 -11.47
C GLY A 94 10.87 6.29 -12.82
N THR A 95 11.46 5.60 -13.80
CA THR A 95 11.80 6.17 -15.12
C THR A 95 11.22 5.34 -16.26
N GLY A 96 11.12 5.95 -17.45
CA GLY A 96 10.75 5.25 -18.69
C GLY A 96 9.43 4.48 -18.59
N TRP A 97 9.50 3.18 -18.87
CA TRP A 97 8.34 2.28 -18.83
C TRP A 97 7.86 2.00 -17.40
N HIS A 98 8.74 1.92 -16.40
CA HIS A 98 8.36 1.75 -14.99
C HIS A 98 7.52 2.93 -14.49
N ALA A 99 7.95 4.16 -14.77
CA ALA A 99 7.20 5.36 -14.40
C ALA A 99 5.78 5.36 -14.98
N ARG A 100 5.65 4.94 -16.24
CA ARG A 100 4.39 4.89 -16.98
C ARG A 100 3.48 3.77 -16.48
N ALA A 101 4.03 2.56 -16.34
CA ALA A 101 3.29 1.41 -15.83
C ALA A 101 2.81 1.66 -14.39
N GLY A 102 3.65 2.24 -13.53
CA GLY A 102 3.25 2.60 -12.16
C GLY A 102 2.15 3.65 -12.15
N ALA A 103 2.31 4.72 -12.94
CA ALA A 103 1.33 5.79 -13.00
C ALA A 103 -0.02 5.39 -13.62
N ALA A 104 -0.05 4.35 -14.45
CA ALA A 104 -1.25 3.92 -15.16
C ALA A 104 -1.90 2.67 -14.55
N ALA A 105 -1.13 1.61 -14.38
CA ALA A 105 -1.59 0.28 -14.00
C ALA A 105 -1.27 -0.09 -12.54
N GLY A 106 -0.71 0.84 -11.75
CA GLY A 106 -0.36 0.56 -10.36
C GLY A 106 0.85 -0.37 -10.19
N TRP A 107 1.66 -0.54 -11.23
CA TRP A 107 2.89 -1.34 -11.13
C TRP A 107 3.82 -0.79 -10.04
N GLY A 108 4.35 -1.70 -9.22
CA GLY A 108 5.18 -1.38 -8.06
C GLY A 108 4.37 -1.06 -6.80
N GLY A 109 3.04 -1.09 -6.85
CA GLY A 109 2.19 -0.90 -5.67
C GLY A 109 2.24 -2.07 -4.69
N GLU A 110 2.22 -3.32 -5.19
CA GLU A 110 2.39 -4.51 -4.35
C GLU A 110 3.75 -4.46 -3.63
N GLY A 111 4.80 -4.08 -4.35
CA GLY A 111 6.13 -3.82 -3.81
C GLY A 111 6.14 -2.82 -2.66
N ARG A 112 5.45 -1.68 -2.80
CA ARG A 112 5.36 -0.62 -1.79
C ARG A 112 4.63 -1.09 -0.53
N VAL A 113 3.53 -1.81 -0.68
CA VAL A 113 2.80 -2.43 0.44
C VAL A 113 3.68 -3.45 1.16
N ASN A 114 4.32 -4.35 0.41
CA ASN A 114 5.23 -5.36 0.95
C ASN A 114 6.41 -4.74 1.71
N TRP A 115 6.98 -3.67 1.16
CA TRP A 115 8.05 -2.94 1.84
C TRP A 115 7.60 -2.36 3.19
N MET A 116 6.40 -1.79 3.26
CA MET A 116 5.87 -1.27 4.52
C MET A 116 5.67 -2.39 5.57
N LEU A 117 5.25 -3.59 5.15
CA LEU A 117 5.16 -4.76 6.05
C LEU A 117 6.54 -5.14 6.61
N LEU A 118 7.60 -5.07 5.80
CA LEU A 118 8.98 -5.29 6.26
C LEU A 118 9.37 -4.23 7.30
N LYS A 119 8.97 -2.98 7.10
CA LYS A 119 9.27 -1.87 8.03
C LYS A 119 8.65 -2.08 9.40
N VAL A 120 7.43 -2.60 9.51
CA VAL A 120 6.81 -2.92 10.80
C VAL A 120 7.67 -3.89 11.62
N GLN A 121 8.19 -4.95 10.98
CA GLN A 121 9.09 -5.90 11.64
C GLN A 121 10.46 -5.28 11.97
N ASP A 122 11.00 -4.45 11.07
CA ASP A 122 12.27 -3.74 11.29
C ASP A 122 12.20 -2.79 12.49
N HIS A 123 11.11 -2.03 12.64
CA HIS A 123 10.93 -1.07 13.73
C HIS A 123 10.86 -1.75 15.09
N LEU A 124 10.25 -2.94 15.17
CA LEU A 124 10.24 -3.71 16.42
C LEU A 124 11.65 -4.11 16.84
N LEU A 125 12.49 -4.55 15.90
CA LEU A 125 13.89 -4.86 16.23
C LEU A 125 14.70 -3.60 16.54
N ASP A 126 14.45 -2.48 15.85
CA ASP A 126 15.16 -1.22 16.11
C ASP A 126 14.91 -0.72 17.53
N HIS A 127 13.68 -0.86 18.04
CA HIS A 127 13.35 -0.56 19.43
C HIS A 127 14.22 -1.34 20.43
N PHE A 128 14.35 -2.66 20.22
CA PHE A 128 15.01 -3.54 21.20
C PHE A 128 16.53 -3.60 21.05
N ALA A 129 17.04 -3.55 19.81
CA ALA A 129 18.42 -3.87 19.49
C ALA A 129 19.14 -2.79 18.64
N GLY A 130 18.49 -1.67 18.30
CA GLY A 130 19.10 -0.58 17.53
C GLY A 130 19.50 -0.95 16.11
N GLY A 131 18.82 -1.94 15.52
CA GLY A 131 19.07 -2.44 14.17
C GLY A 131 17.81 -3.03 13.53
N THR A 132 17.84 -3.22 12.21
CA THR A 132 16.69 -3.74 11.45
C THR A 132 16.76 -5.24 11.26
N VAL A 133 15.61 -5.90 11.11
CA VAL A 133 15.56 -7.35 10.82
C VAL A 133 16.25 -7.63 9.48
N THR A 134 16.05 -6.74 8.51
CA THR A 134 16.70 -6.80 7.20
C THR A 134 18.23 -6.90 7.29
N LYS A 135 18.87 -5.97 8.01
CA LYS A 135 20.33 -6.01 8.20
C LYS A 135 20.77 -7.19 9.06
N ALA A 136 20.01 -7.52 10.11
CA ALA A 136 20.33 -8.61 11.02
C ALA A 136 20.27 -10.00 10.34
N MET A 137 19.50 -10.13 9.26
CA MET A 137 19.46 -11.32 8.41
C MET A 137 20.49 -11.30 7.27
N GLY A 138 21.37 -10.30 7.22
CA GLY A 138 22.47 -10.23 6.25
C GLY A 138 22.11 -9.56 4.92
N PHE A 139 21.02 -8.81 4.84
CA PHE A 139 20.67 -8.06 3.64
C PHE A 139 21.10 -6.59 3.76
N ASP A 140 21.79 -6.07 2.75
CA ASP A 140 22.20 -4.66 2.67
C ASP A 140 21.03 -3.72 2.32
N SER A 141 19.98 -4.26 1.69
CA SER A 141 18.81 -3.52 1.24
C SER A 141 17.54 -4.38 1.30
N THR A 142 16.38 -3.74 1.36
CA THR A 142 15.06 -4.38 1.28
C THR A 142 14.68 -4.82 -0.13
N VAL A 143 15.35 -4.30 -1.18
CA VAL A 143 15.05 -4.57 -2.60
C VAL A 143 14.93 -6.06 -2.95
N PRO A 144 15.91 -6.93 -2.65
CA PRO A 144 15.80 -8.35 -3.01
C PRO A 144 14.64 -9.05 -2.29
N ILE A 145 14.34 -8.61 -1.07
CA ILE A 145 13.25 -9.16 -0.25
C ILE A 145 11.90 -8.72 -0.82
N ALA A 146 11.72 -7.42 -1.09
CA ALA A 146 10.51 -6.87 -1.68
C ALA A 146 10.23 -7.50 -3.05
N ARG A 147 11.27 -7.68 -3.89
CA ARG A 147 11.14 -8.37 -5.18
C ARG A 147 10.73 -9.83 -5.03
N LYS A 148 11.23 -10.54 -4.01
CA LYS A 148 10.82 -11.93 -3.73
C LYS A 148 9.35 -12.02 -3.30
N MET A 149 8.84 -11.01 -2.62
CA MET A 149 7.46 -10.97 -2.11
C MET A 149 6.42 -10.48 -3.12
N SER A 150 6.83 -9.85 -4.22
CA SER A 150 5.91 -9.13 -5.13
C SER A 150 5.89 -9.74 -6.52
N ALA A 151 4.70 -10.03 -7.04
CA ALA A 151 4.52 -10.51 -8.41
C ALA A 151 4.82 -9.41 -9.43
N ASP A 152 4.37 -8.19 -9.17
CA ASP A 152 4.55 -7.05 -10.08
C ASP A 152 6.03 -6.69 -10.32
N LEU A 153 6.88 -6.71 -9.28
CA LEU A 153 8.31 -6.44 -9.39
C LEU A 153 9.09 -7.52 -10.13
N ARG A 154 8.51 -8.73 -10.27
CA ARG A 154 9.12 -9.85 -11.01
C ARG A 154 8.71 -9.91 -12.47
N LEU A 155 7.87 -8.98 -12.94
CA LEU A 155 7.53 -8.86 -14.35
C LEU A 155 8.78 -8.59 -15.21
N HIS A 156 8.82 -9.22 -16.38
CA HIS A 156 9.82 -8.90 -17.39
C HIS A 156 9.59 -7.49 -17.95
N LEU A 157 10.67 -6.84 -18.40
CA LEU A 157 10.60 -5.48 -18.95
C LEU A 157 9.62 -5.38 -20.13
N GLN A 158 9.51 -6.42 -20.96
CA GLN A 158 8.56 -6.47 -22.07
C GLN A 158 7.10 -6.41 -21.59
N ASP A 159 6.77 -7.02 -20.45
CA ASP A 159 5.42 -7.02 -19.90
C ASP A 159 5.11 -5.69 -19.20
N VAL A 160 6.10 -5.08 -18.55
CA VAL A 160 6.01 -3.70 -18.04
C VAL A 160 5.79 -2.71 -19.18
N GLU A 161 6.49 -2.88 -20.30
CA GLU A 161 6.30 -2.05 -21.49
C GLU A 161 4.89 -2.21 -22.06
N ARG A 162 4.40 -3.45 -22.21
CA ARG A 162 3.03 -3.72 -22.67
C ARG A 162 2.00 -3.05 -21.76
N LEU A 163 2.15 -3.15 -20.44
CA LEU A 163 1.30 -2.46 -19.47
C LEU A 163 1.29 -0.95 -19.69
N ALA A 164 2.46 -0.36 -19.87
CA ALA A 164 2.59 1.08 -20.07
C ALA A 164 2.05 1.54 -21.44
N GLN A 165 2.11 0.71 -22.48
CA GLN A 165 1.57 1.00 -23.81
C GLN A 165 0.04 0.92 -23.84
N ALA A 166 -0.54 -0.08 -23.18
CA ALA A 166 -1.99 -0.22 -23.06
C ALA A 166 -2.66 1.01 -22.43
N ALA A 167 -1.96 1.65 -21.48
CA ALA A 167 -2.41 2.88 -20.85
C ALA A 167 -2.51 4.09 -21.80
N ARG A 168 -1.96 3.99 -23.01
CA ARG A 168 -2.03 5.03 -24.06
C ARG A 168 -3.14 4.78 -25.09
N MET A 169 -3.97 3.75 -24.93
CA MET A 169 -5.05 3.48 -25.88
C MET A 169 -6.05 4.65 -25.91
N SER A 170 -6.44 5.08 -27.11
CA SER A 170 -7.47 6.12 -27.30
C SER A 170 -8.85 5.60 -26.89
N LEU A 171 -9.74 6.52 -26.53
CA LEU A 171 -11.14 6.20 -26.21
C LEU A 171 -11.89 5.53 -27.38
N SER A 172 -11.51 5.85 -28.62
CA SER A 172 -12.03 5.17 -29.81
C SER A 172 -11.60 3.70 -29.89
N ASN A 173 -10.34 3.42 -29.58
CA ASN A 173 -9.83 2.05 -29.48
C ASN A 173 -10.41 1.29 -28.27
N TYR A 174 -10.86 1.99 -27.23
CA TYR A 174 -11.58 1.45 -26.08
C TYR A 174 -12.98 0.94 -26.46
N LEU A 175 -13.79 1.78 -27.11
CA LEU A 175 -15.17 1.43 -27.48
C LEU A 175 -15.21 0.25 -28.45
N ALA A 176 -14.23 0.18 -29.34
CA ALA A 176 -14.07 -0.89 -30.31
C ALA A 176 -13.89 -2.29 -29.68
N VAL A 177 -13.29 -2.41 -28.49
CA VAL A 177 -13.05 -3.72 -27.86
C VAL A 177 -14.22 -4.17 -26.98
N ASN A 178 -15.12 -3.26 -26.59
CA ASN A 178 -16.21 -3.54 -25.65
C ASN A 178 -17.61 -3.62 -26.29
N GLN A 179 -17.79 -3.31 -27.58
CA GLN A 179 -19.08 -3.47 -28.29
C GLN A 179 -19.26 -4.89 -28.86
N GLY A 180 -19.97 -5.73 -28.12
CA GLY A 180 -20.16 -7.17 -28.41
C GLY A 180 -21.17 -7.55 -29.50
N GLN A 181 -21.33 -6.77 -30.57
CA GLN A 181 -22.24 -7.19 -31.67
C GLN A 181 -21.77 -6.88 -33.10
N GLU A 182 -20.66 -6.17 -33.31
CA GLU A 182 -20.09 -5.89 -34.65
C GLU A 182 -18.66 -6.45 -34.80
N GLU A 183 -18.41 -7.64 -34.24
CA GLU A 183 -17.07 -8.24 -34.12
C GLU A 183 -16.40 -8.53 -35.49
N ILE A 184 -17.18 -8.68 -36.56
CA ILE A 184 -16.69 -9.01 -37.90
C ILE A 184 -16.25 -7.76 -38.68
N ASP A 185 -17.03 -6.67 -38.63
CA ASP A 185 -16.69 -5.42 -39.35
C ASP A 185 -15.59 -4.62 -38.64
N LEU A 186 -15.52 -4.68 -37.30
CA LEU A 186 -14.46 -4.03 -36.52
C LEU A 186 -13.09 -4.69 -36.69
N ARG A 187 -13.02 -6.02 -36.85
CA ARG A 187 -11.77 -6.76 -37.11
C ARG A 187 -11.08 -6.28 -38.39
N ASN A 188 -11.85 -5.83 -39.38
CA ASN A 188 -11.34 -5.36 -40.66
C ASN A 188 -10.92 -3.87 -40.64
N SER A 189 -11.41 -3.06 -39.68
CA SER A 189 -11.08 -1.63 -39.59
C SER A 189 -9.84 -1.30 -38.75
N LEU A 190 -9.44 -2.20 -37.84
CA LEU A 190 -8.31 -2.01 -36.92
C LEU A 190 -7.09 -2.82 -37.35
N SER A 191 -5.89 -2.24 -37.23
CA SER A 191 -4.67 -2.86 -37.74
C SER A 191 -4.34 -4.19 -37.05
N GLY A 192 -3.70 -5.13 -37.76
CA GLY A 192 -3.23 -6.38 -37.15
C GLY A 192 -2.28 -6.18 -35.96
N GLY A 193 -1.55 -5.05 -35.93
CA GLY A 193 -0.73 -4.64 -34.79
C GLY A 193 -1.55 -4.34 -33.53
N PHE A 194 -2.74 -3.74 -33.68
CA PHE A 194 -3.67 -3.49 -32.58
C PHE A 194 -4.15 -4.78 -31.92
N TRP A 195 -4.61 -5.75 -32.72
CA TRP A 195 -5.11 -7.03 -32.21
C TRP A 195 -4.01 -7.89 -31.58
N ASN A 196 -2.79 -7.85 -32.13
CA ASN A 196 -1.62 -8.48 -31.50
C ASN A 196 -1.30 -7.89 -30.12
N MET A 197 -1.43 -6.57 -29.97
CA MET A 197 -1.26 -5.87 -28.69
C MET A 197 -2.36 -6.26 -27.68
N VAL A 198 -3.62 -6.27 -28.09
CA VAL A 198 -4.75 -6.69 -27.22
C VAL A 198 -4.58 -8.15 -26.77
N GLY A 199 -4.23 -9.06 -27.68
CA GLY A 199 -3.95 -10.46 -27.34
C GLY A 199 -2.74 -10.62 -26.42
N ALA A 200 -1.70 -9.78 -26.56
CA ALA A 200 -0.58 -9.77 -25.64
C ALA A 200 -0.98 -9.29 -24.24
N LEU A 201 -1.85 -8.27 -24.15
CA LEU A 201 -2.38 -7.78 -22.87
C LEU A 201 -3.27 -8.81 -22.17
N GLN A 202 -4.12 -9.54 -22.91
CA GLN A 202 -4.88 -10.67 -22.36
C GLN A 202 -3.96 -11.76 -21.78
N ARG A 203 -2.83 -12.04 -22.42
CA ARG A 203 -1.85 -13.00 -21.91
C ARG A 203 -1.14 -12.50 -20.65
N VAL A 204 -0.77 -11.22 -20.60
CA VAL A 204 -0.15 -10.60 -19.40
C VAL A 204 -1.14 -10.57 -18.22
N ARG A 205 -2.44 -10.40 -18.48
CA ARG A 205 -3.51 -10.61 -17.48
C ARG A 205 -3.46 -12.01 -16.89
N GLY A 206 -3.28 -13.03 -17.72
CA GLY A 206 -3.33 -14.44 -17.32
C GLY A 206 -2.17 -14.95 -16.47
N THR A 207 -1.01 -14.28 -16.45
CA THR A 207 0.23 -14.88 -15.91
C THR A 207 0.76 -14.27 -14.63
N HIS A 208 0.72 -12.95 -14.43
CA HIS A 208 1.39 -12.31 -13.26
C HIS A 208 0.70 -11.07 -12.69
N LEU A 209 -0.32 -10.53 -13.35
CA LEU A 209 -1.09 -9.40 -12.86
C LEU A 209 -2.48 -9.78 -12.37
N ALA A 210 -2.90 -11.05 -12.51
CA ALA A 210 -4.20 -11.50 -12.06
C ALA A 210 -4.34 -11.51 -10.53
N ARG A 211 -3.26 -11.79 -9.78
CA ARG A 211 -3.28 -11.92 -8.32
C ARG A 211 -1.93 -11.58 -7.69
N ALA A 212 -1.95 -10.97 -6.51
CA ALA A 212 -0.78 -10.81 -5.64
C ALA A 212 -0.15 -12.16 -5.25
N ASP A 213 1.16 -12.16 -5.02
CA ASP A 213 1.86 -13.36 -4.55
C ASP A 213 1.77 -13.49 -3.02
N HIS A 214 0.57 -13.84 -2.55
CA HIS A 214 0.31 -14.10 -1.13
C HIS A 214 1.21 -15.21 -0.56
N ALA A 215 1.56 -16.21 -1.36
CA ALA A 215 2.34 -17.37 -0.89
C ALA A 215 3.78 -16.98 -0.57
N SER A 216 4.47 -16.34 -1.53
CA SER A 216 5.85 -15.88 -1.32
C SER A 216 5.92 -14.80 -0.24
N ARG A 217 4.96 -13.86 -0.23
CA ARG A 217 4.86 -12.83 0.81
C ARG A 217 4.79 -13.44 2.21
N ARG A 218 3.83 -14.33 2.44
CA ARG A 218 3.63 -14.97 3.76
C ARG A 218 4.85 -15.80 4.18
N ALA A 219 5.44 -16.55 3.26
CA ALA A 219 6.63 -17.36 3.54
C ALA A 219 7.80 -16.49 4.03
N VAL A 220 8.10 -15.40 3.32
CA VAL A 220 9.17 -14.46 3.69
C VAL A 220 8.88 -13.78 5.02
N LEU A 221 7.65 -13.29 5.23
CA LEU A 221 7.29 -12.62 6.48
C LEU A 221 7.30 -13.57 7.69
N GLN A 222 6.91 -14.83 7.48
CA GLN A 222 6.98 -15.88 8.51
C GLN A 222 8.43 -16.20 8.90
N GLU A 223 9.33 -16.34 7.93
CA GLU A 223 10.76 -16.57 8.18
C GLU A 223 11.36 -15.41 8.98
N ARG A 224 11.11 -14.17 8.54
CA ARG A 224 11.57 -12.95 9.21
C ARG A 224 11.01 -12.83 10.63
N ARG A 225 9.72 -13.14 10.83
CA ARG A 225 9.09 -13.12 12.14
C ARG A 225 9.71 -14.16 13.08
N ALA A 226 10.00 -15.37 12.58
CA ALA A 226 10.66 -16.40 13.39
C ALA A 226 12.06 -15.97 13.84
N PHE A 227 12.82 -15.30 12.97
CA PHE A 227 14.10 -14.68 13.33
C PHE A 227 13.91 -13.56 14.36
N LEU A 228 12.97 -12.65 14.12
CA LEU A 228 12.64 -11.53 15.00
C LEU A 228 12.25 -12.00 16.40
N ALA A 229 11.38 -13.01 16.51
CA ALA A 229 10.94 -13.56 17.79
C ALA A 229 12.12 -14.08 18.63
N LYS A 230 13.10 -14.76 18.02
CA LYS A 230 14.32 -15.20 18.71
C LYS A 230 15.16 -14.03 19.22
N LYS A 231 15.25 -12.94 18.45
CA LYS A 231 16.02 -11.74 18.82
C LYS A 231 15.32 -10.90 19.89
N VAL A 232 14.00 -10.86 19.89
CA VAL A 232 13.18 -10.05 20.82
C VAL A 232 12.95 -10.78 22.16
N ALA A 233 12.95 -12.11 22.18
CA ALA A 233 12.69 -12.92 23.39
C ALA A 233 13.53 -12.53 24.64
N PRO A 234 14.84 -12.21 24.55
CA PRO A 234 15.61 -11.78 25.72
C PRO A 234 15.12 -10.46 26.33
N PHE A 235 14.60 -9.55 25.49
CA PHE A 235 14.18 -8.22 25.91
C PHE A 235 12.78 -8.20 26.52
N GLN A 236 11.89 -9.10 26.11
CA GLN A 236 10.52 -9.16 26.66
C GLN A 236 10.46 -9.53 28.14
N LYS A 237 11.54 -10.10 28.69
CA LYS A 237 11.67 -10.39 30.12
C LYS A 237 12.15 -9.17 30.93
N GLN A 238 12.65 -8.13 30.25
CA GLN A 238 13.24 -6.93 30.86
C GLN A 238 12.26 -5.76 30.82
N ASN A 239 12.41 -4.81 31.75
CA ASN A 239 11.65 -3.56 31.74
C ASN A 239 12.41 -2.44 31.00
N PRO A 240 11.72 -1.45 30.43
CA PRO A 240 10.26 -1.40 30.26
C PRO A 240 9.80 -2.42 29.22
N ARG A 241 8.64 -3.05 29.46
CA ARG A 241 8.01 -3.95 28.49
C ARG A 241 7.27 -3.12 27.45
N VAL A 242 7.14 -3.68 26.26
CA VAL A 242 6.26 -3.11 25.23
C VAL A 242 4.86 -3.69 25.44
N ASP A 243 3.91 -2.84 25.80
CA ASP A 243 2.53 -3.23 26.05
C ASP A 243 1.73 -3.35 24.75
N ARG A 244 2.00 -2.48 23.78
CA ARG A 244 1.29 -2.44 22.49
C ARG A 244 2.12 -1.82 21.37
N ILE A 245 1.87 -2.27 20.14
CA ILE A 245 2.30 -1.62 18.90
C ILE A 245 1.08 -0.94 18.28
N ARG A 246 1.11 0.39 18.22
CA ARG A 246 0.03 1.25 17.75
C ARG A 246 0.39 1.74 16.36
N VAL A 247 -0.40 1.37 15.36
CA VAL A 247 -0.16 1.65 13.95
C VAL A 247 -1.09 2.76 13.47
N SER A 248 -0.53 3.81 12.88
CA SER A 248 -1.28 4.86 12.19
C SER A 248 -0.92 4.83 10.71
N VAL A 249 -1.92 4.74 9.85
CA VAL A 249 -1.73 4.58 8.40
C VAL A 249 -2.30 5.77 7.67
N PHE A 250 -1.55 6.34 6.73
CA PHE A 250 -1.99 7.46 5.92
C PHE A 250 -1.73 7.18 4.45
N GLY A 251 -2.69 7.53 3.59
CA GLY A 251 -2.56 7.34 2.16
C GLY A 251 -3.29 8.38 1.33
N PHE A 252 -2.74 8.74 0.16
CA PHE A 252 -3.37 9.65 -0.80
C PHE A 252 -3.49 9.00 -2.18
N SER A 253 -4.62 9.16 -2.88
CA SER A 253 -4.85 8.60 -4.22
C SER A 253 -4.57 7.09 -4.28
N ARG A 254 -3.70 6.60 -5.17
CA ARG A 254 -3.28 5.18 -5.17
C ARG A 254 -2.53 4.77 -3.90
N GLY A 255 -1.87 5.70 -3.22
CA GLY A 255 -1.31 5.44 -1.88
C GLY A 255 -2.40 5.16 -0.84
N ALA A 256 -3.62 5.69 -1.01
CA ALA A 256 -4.75 5.31 -0.16
C ALA A 256 -5.24 3.89 -0.44
N THR A 257 -5.17 3.43 -1.70
CA THR A 257 -5.37 2.01 -2.05
C THR A 257 -4.31 1.15 -1.37
N GLU A 258 -3.03 1.49 -1.51
CA GLU A 258 -1.91 0.78 -0.85
C GLU A 258 -2.09 0.73 0.67
N ALA A 259 -2.53 1.82 1.29
CA ALA A 259 -2.83 1.89 2.73
C ALA A 259 -3.93 0.90 3.15
N ARG A 260 -5.01 0.77 2.37
CA ARG A 260 -6.11 -0.18 2.64
C ARG A 260 -5.64 -1.62 2.50
N VAL A 261 -4.92 -1.93 1.42
CA VAL A 261 -4.32 -3.25 1.19
C VAL A 261 -3.34 -3.60 2.32
N PHE A 262 -2.51 -2.64 2.74
CA PHE A 262 -1.61 -2.80 3.89
C PHE A 262 -2.37 -3.15 5.16
N CYS A 263 -3.49 -2.49 5.48
CA CYS A 263 -4.28 -2.81 6.67
C CYS A 263 -4.79 -4.26 6.65
N ASN A 264 -5.23 -4.75 5.48
CA ASN A 264 -5.65 -6.15 5.31
C ASN A 264 -4.48 -7.13 5.45
N TRP A 265 -3.34 -6.79 4.84
CA TRP A 265 -2.17 -7.68 4.78
C TRP A 265 -1.27 -7.61 6.01
N LEU A 266 -1.48 -6.66 6.93
CA LEU A 266 -0.69 -6.52 8.16
C LEU A 266 -0.62 -7.81 8.97
N GLY A 267 -1.70 -8.60 8.93
CA GLY A 267 -1.74 -9.93 9.57
C GLY A 267 -0.69 -10.91 9.06
N ASP A 268 -0.25 -10.81 7.79
CA ASP A 268 0.79 -11.68 7.24
C ASP A 268 2.17 -11.38 7.87
N ALA A 269 2.41 -10.16 8.36
CA ALA A 269 3.62 -9.78 9.07
C ALA A 269 3.59 -10.15 10.56
N CYS A 270 2.40 -10.42 11.09
CA CYS A 270 2.09 -10.71 12.49
C CYS A 270 2.16 -12.22 12.80
N ASP A 271 1.96 -12.58 14.07
CA ASP A 271 1.86 -13.95 14.56
C ASP A 271 0.63 -14.65 13.94
N PRO A 272 0.75 -15.93 13.56
CA PRO A 272 -0.34 -16.66 12.95
C PRO A 272 -1.37 -17.06 14.01
N GLY A 273 -2.65 -17.00 13.66
CA GLY A 273 -3.73 -17.50 14.50
C GLY A 273 -4.99 -16.65 14.41
N PRO A 274 -6.13 -17.16 14.88
CA PRO A 274 -7.32 -16.36 15.08
C PRO A 274 -7.13 -15.41 16.27
N GLY A 275 -7.81 -14.26 16.24
CA GLY A 275 -7.80 -13.29 17.33
C GLY A 275 -7.13 -11.97 16.98
N PRO A 276 -6.77 -11.15 17.99
CA PRO A 276 -6.15 -9.84 17.76
C PRO A 276 -4.76 -10.01 17.15
N LEU A 277 -4.37 -9.04 16.32
CA LEU A 277 -3.04 -9.02 15.74
C LEU A 277 -1.99 -8.94 16.86
N ARG A 278 -0.95 -9.76 16.75
CA ARG A 278 0.20 -9.78 17.65
C ARG A 278 1.47 -9.89 16.85
N LEU A 279 2.55 -9.26 17.26
CA LEU A 279 3.87 -9.43 16.66
C LEU A 279 4.84 -9.85 17.75
N CYS A 280 5.34 -11.09 17.67
CA CYS A 280 6.16 -11.70 18.71
C CYS A 280 5.46 -11.68 20.09
N GLY A 281 4.15 -11.91 20.12
CA GLY A 281 3.32 -11.90 21.33
C GLY A 281 2.81 -10.51 21.76
N ILE A 282 3.37 -9.43 21.22
CA ILE A 282 2.99 -8.05 21.55
C ILE A 282 1.74 -7.66 20.75
N PRO A 283 0.65 -7.19 21.38
CA PRO A 283 -0.55 -6.75 20.67
C PRO A 283 -0.26 -5.64 19.65
N VAL A 284 -0.81 -5.78 18.44
CA VAL A 284 -0.76 -4.80 17.35
C VAL A 284 -2.17 -4.26 17.13
N GLN A 285 -2.31 -2.93 17.12
CA GLN A 285 -3.58 -2.24 16.93
C GLN A 285 -3.43 -1.17 15.86
N ILE A 286 -4.29 -1.20 14.83
CA ILE A 286 -4.41 -0.08 13.90
C ILE A 286 -5.33 0.96 14.54
N ASP A 287 -4.75 2.05 15.01
CA ASP A 287 -5.47 3.09 15.75
C ASP A 287 -6.20 4.05 14.80
N PHE A 288 -5.55 4.40 13.70
CA PHE A 288 -6.05 5.40 12.78
C PHE A 288 -5.65 5.08 11.34
N VAL A 289 -6.60 5.23 10.43
CA VAL A 289 -6.38 5.19 8.98
C VAL A 289 -6.89 6.50 8.38
N GLY A 290 -5.99 7.31 7.84
CA GLY A 290 -6.30 8.59 7.17
C GLY A 290 -6.17 8.46 5.66
N LEU A 291 -7.28 8.49 4.95
CA LEU A 291 -7.33 8.35 3.50
C LEU A 291 -7.70 9.68 2.85
N PHE A 292 -6.94 10.07 1.83
CA PHE A 292 -7.20 11.28 1.05
C PHE A 292 -7.49 10.89 -0.39
N ASP A 293 -8.68 11.22 -0.88
CA ASP A 293 -9.08 11.07 -2.27
C ASP A 293 -8.67 9.70 -2.86
N THR A 294 -9.05 8.61 -2.17
CA THR A 294 -8.78 7.24 -2.64
C THR A 294 -9.28 7.08 -4.05
N VAL A 295 -8.33 6.95 -4.97
CA VAL A 295 -8.58 6.92 -6.40
C VAL A 295 -8.07 5.58 -6.88
N ALA A 296 -9.00 4.77 -7.39
CA ALA A 296 -8.64 3.48 -7.91
C ALA A 296 -7.73 3.60 -9.15
N SER A 297 -7.91 4.64 -9.97
CA SER A 297 -7.15 4.73 -11.23
C SER A 297 -7.26 6.08 -11.92
N VAL A 298 -6.45 6.30 -12.97
CA VAL A 298 -6.36 7.56 -13.73
C VAL A 298 -6.80 7.38 -15.20
N GLY A 299 -7.85 8.11 -15.63
CA GLY A 299 -8.09 8.55 -17.03
C GLY A 299 -8.90 7.60 -17.93
N ALA A 300 -9.48 8.10 -19.02
CA ALA A 300 -10.40 7.34 -19.91
C ALA A 300 -9.88 6.01 -20.51
N ALA A 301 -8.59 5.71 -20.42
CA ALA A 301 -8.01 4.38 -20.75
C ALA A 301 -8.27 3.32 -19.65
N GLN A 302 -8.73 3.77 -18.48
CA GLN A 302 -9.05 3.00 -17.30
C GLN A 302 -10.31 2.18 -17.46
N SER A 303 -11.31 2.56 -18.24
CA SER A 303 -12.49 1.69 -18.39
C SER A 303 -12.14 0.39 -19.14
N PHE A 304 -11.09 0.39 -19.99
CA PHE A 304 -10.58 -0.82 -20.67
C PHE A 304 -9.52 -1.51 -19.83
N PHE A 305 -8.74 -0.75 -19.06
CA PHE A 305 -7.98 -1.34 -17.97
C PHE A 305 -8.94 -2.01 -17.00
N GLU A 306 -9.82 -1.36 -16.23
CA GLU A 306 -10.81 -1.94 -15.30
C GLU A 306 -11.55 -3.17 -15.84
N SER A 307 -11.97 -3.20 -17.11
CA SER A 307 -12.60 -4.40 -17.72
C SER A 307 -11.61 -5.56 -17.97
N MET A 308 -10.33 -5.25 -18.09
CA MET A 308 -9.22 -6.14 -18.42
C MET A 308 -8.20 -6.37 -17.28
N PHE A 309 -8.20 -5.51 -16.25
CA PHE A 309 -7.24 -5.25 -15.17
C PHE A 309 -7.89 -4.19 -14.24
N ASP A 310 -8.31 -4.53 -13.04
CA ASP A 310 -8.99 -3.66 -12.02
C ASP A 310 -8.37 -2.28 -11.65
N GLY A 311 -7.47 -1.69 -12.45
CA GLY A 311 -6.88 -0.36 -12.27
C GLY A 311 -5.70 -0.35 -11.29
N HIS A 312 -5.59 -1.41 -10.49
CA HIS A 312 -4.57 -1.60 -9.47
C HIS A 312 -3.63 -2.75 -9.77
N GLY A 313 -4.00 -3.68 -10.65
CA GLY A 313 -3.34 -4.97 -10.73
C GLY A 313 -3.86 -5.88 -9.62
N GLY A 314 -3.55 -7.18 -9.70
CA GLY A 314 -4.16 -8.21 -8.84
C GLY A 314 -3.86 -8.13 -7.33
N TRP A 315 -3.28 -7.04 -6.84
CA TRP A 315 -2.98 -6.80 -5.43
C TRP A 315 -4.00 -5.94 -4.69
N ALA A 316 -4.90 -5.23 -5.37
CA ALA A 316 -5.99 -4.48 -4.73
C ALA A 316 -7.35 -5.05 -5.11
N SER A 317 -7.61 -6.30 -4.69
CA SER A 317 -8.93 -6.89 -4.87
C SER A 317 -9.98 -6.10 -4.07
N ALA A 318 -11.26 -6.26 -4.44
CA ALA A 318 -12.37 -5.65 -3.69
C ALA A 318 -12.42 -6.10 -2.22
N GLU A 319 -11.82 -7.24 -1.86
CA GLU A 319 -11.66 -7.67 -0.46
C GLU A 319 -10.53 -6.88 0.22
N ASP A 320 -9.37 -6.76 -0.42
CA ASP A 320 -8.19 -6.06 0.11
C ASP A 320 -8.39 -4.54 0.24
N LEU A 321 -9.40 -3.99 -0.44
CA LEU A 321 -9.79 -2.60 -0.29
C LEU A 321 -10.72 -2.38 0.90
N ARG A 322 -11.37 -3.38 1.48
CA ARG A 322 -12.24 -3.13 2.65
C ARG A 322 -11.42 -2.66 3.83
N VAL A 323 -11.91 -1.69 4.59
CA VAL A 323 -11.25 -1.31 5.84
C VAL A 323 -11.52 -2.42 6.86
N PRO A 324 -10.49 -3.06 7.42
CA PRO A 324 -10.69 -4.13 8.40
C PRO A 324 -11.46 -3.64 9.63
N ALA A 325 -12.28 -4.51 10.22
CA ALA A 325 -13.09 -4.16 11.40
C ALA A 325 -12.24 -3.87 12.65
N ASP A 326 -11.00 -4.36 12.69
CA ASP A 326 -10.05 -4.10 13.78
C ASP A 326 -9.35 -2.75 13.66
N VAL A 327 -9.56 -1.99 12.59
CA VAL A 327 -9.18 -0.58 12.54
C VAL A 327 -10.07 0.20 13.51
N ARG A 328 -9.46 0.89 14.48
CA ARG A 328 -10.22 1.63 15.51
C ARG A 328 -10.95 2.84 14.95
N ARG A 329 -10.33 3.57 14.02
CA ARG A 329 -10.96 4.70 13.32
C ARG A 329 -10.36 4.87 11.93
N CYS A 330 -11.21 4.97 10.93
CA CYS A 330 -10.84 5.36 9.58
C CYS A 330 -11.54 6.66 9.21
N VAL A 331 -10.80 7.63 8.67
CA VAL A 331 -11.35 8.87 8.12
C VAL A 331 -10.94 8.96 6.66
N HIS A 332 -11.92 9.10 5.77
CA HIS A 332 -11.70 9.27 4.34
C HIS A 332 -12.21 10.63 3.89
N MET A 333 -11.27 11.49 3.49
CA MET A 333 -11.55 12.82 2.96
C MET A 333 -11.66 12.73 1.43
N VAL A 334 -12.84 13.07 0.89
CA VAL A 334 -13.19 12.90 -0.53
C VAL A 334 -13.39 14.24 -1.22
N ALA A 335 -12.95 14.39 -2.47
CA ALA A 335 -13.18 15.59 -3.27
C ALA A 335 -14.63 15.66 -3.82
N ALA A 336 -15.40 16.69 -3.46
CA ALA A 336 -16.80 16.85 -3.87
C ALA A 336 -17.01 17.22 -5.36
N HIS A 337 -16.01 17.85 -6.00
CA HIS A 337 -16.13 18.43 -7.35
C HIS A 337 -15.21 17.74 -8.37
N GLU A 338 -15.16 16.40 -8.35
CA GLU A 338 -14.47 15.67 -9.40
C GLU A 338 -15.39 15.49 -10.62
N VAL A 339 -15.47 16.52 -11.46
CA VAL A 339 -16.34 16.56 -12.66
C VAL A 339 -15.69 15.86 -13.87
N ARG A 340 -14.55 15.20 -13.70
CA ARG A 340 -13.93 14.37 -14.73
C ARG A 340 -14.38 12.94 -14.47
N GLY A 341 -15.12 12.32 -15.39
CA GLY A 341 -15.51 10.90 -15.37
C GLY A 341 -14.32 9.94 -15.51
N SER A 342 -13.23 10.20 -14.78
CA SER A 342 -11.90 9.60 -14.89
C SER A 342 -11.42 9.03 -13.56
N PHE A 343 -12.25 9.09 -12.50
CA PHE A 343 -11.87 8.80 -11.13
C PHE A 343 -13.06 8.30 -10.29
N PRO A 344 -13.42 7.01 -10.35
CA PRO A 344 -14.31 6.43 -9.35
C PRO A 344 -13.61 6.51 -7.98
N VAL A 345 -14.26 7.18 -7.02
CA VAL A 345 -13.81 7.18 -5.63
C VAL A 345 -14.26 5.86 -5.01
N ASP A 346 -13.32 5.12 -4.44
CA ASP A 346 -13.69 3.97 -3.61
C ASP A 346 -14.17 4.46 -2.25
N LEU A 347 -15.48 4.37 -2.03
CA LEU A 347 -16.09 4.71 -0.75
C LEU A 347 -15.66 3.70 0.33
N VAL A 348 -15.46 4.19 1.55
CA VAL A 348 -15.23 3.35 2.73
C VAL A 348 -16.55 3.05 3.43
N ASP A 349 -16.87 1.79 3.64
CA ASP A 349 -18.08 1.36 4.34
C ASP A 349 -17.70 0.59 5.62
N GLY A 350 -18.33 0.93 6.74
CA GLY A 350 -18.05 0.34 8.06
C GLY A 350 -18.36 1.25 9.24
N ALA A 351 -18.77 0.67 10.38
CA ALA A 351 -19.11 1.43 11.60
C ALA A 351 -17.93 2.19 12.22
N ASN A 352 -16.70 1.80 11.88
CA ASN A 352 -15.44 2.44 12.27
C ASN A 352 -14.95 3.49 11.25
N CYS A 353 -15.71 3.74 10.18
CA CYS A 353 -15.33 4.60 9.08
C CYS A 353 -16.18 5.88 9.05
N GLU A 354 -15.52 7.02 8.86
CA GLU A 354 -16.14 8.33 8.68
C GLU A 354 -15.71 8.89 7.32
N GLN A 355 -16.68 9.29 6.50
CA GLN A 355 -16.42 9.95 5.22
C GLN A 355 -16.73 11.44 5.33
N ILE A 356 -15.78 12.27 4.90
CA ILE A 356 -15.93 13.71 4.91
C ILE A 356 -15.74 14.23 3.49
N ILE A 357 -16.78 14.84 2.95
CA ILE A 357 -16.79 15.37 1.58
C ILE A 357 -16.31 16.83 1.61
N TYR A 358 -15.23 17.14 0.89
CA TYR A 358 -14.61 18.46 0.84
C TYR A 358 -14.77 19.12 -0.55
N PRO A 359 -15.23 20.38 -0.63
CA PRO A 359 -15.23 21.11 -1.89
C PRO A 359 -13.78 21.35 -2.38
N ASN A 360 -13.51 21.06 -3.65
CA ASN A 360 -12.26 21.36 -4.36
C ASN A 360 -10.96 20.67 -3.85
N LEU A 361 -11.03 19.48 -3.22
CA LEU A 361 -9.86 18.76 -2.68
C LEU A 361 -8.82 18.31 -3.73
N ARG A 362 -9.13 18.37 -5.03
CA ARG A 362 -8.21 17.96 -6.12
C ARG A 362 -7.73 19.09 -7.04
N ARG A 363 -8.46 20.21 -7.12
CA ARG A 363 -7.97 21.43 -7.82
C ARG A 363 -6.87 22.13 -7.02
N ARG A 364 -6.82 21.85 -5.71
CA ARG A 364 -5.65 21.96 -4.84
C ARG A 364 -5.16 20.54 -4.61
N ARG A 365 -3.89 20.21 -4.77
CA ARG A 365 -3.36 18.88 -4.41
C ARG A 365 -3.59 18.66 -2.90
N GLY A 366 -4.70 18.06 -2.47
CA GLY A 366 -4.95 17.78 -1.04
C GLY A 366 -5.17 18.98 -0.10
N GLY A 367 -4.78 20.22 -0.41
CA GLY A 367 -5.25 21.42 0.32
C GLY A 367 -4.16 22.42 0.74
N VAL A 368 -4.48 23.69 0.41
CA VAL A 368 -3.76 24.98 0.56
C VAL A 368 -2.40 25.05 -0.12
#